data_AF-A0A3D0VTX0-F1
#
_entry.id   AF-A0A3D0VTX0-F1
#
_cell.length_a   1.000
_cell.length_b   1.000
_cell.length_c   1.000
_cell.angle_alpha   90.00
_cell.angle_beta   90.00
_cell.angle_gamma   90.00
#
_symmetry.space_group_name_H-M   'P 1'
#
loop_
_entity.id
_entity.type
_entity.pdbx_description
1 polymer ?
#
loop_
_entity_poly.entity_id
_entity_poly.type
_entity_poly.pdbx_seq_one_letter_code
_entity_poly.pdbx_strand_id
1 'polypeptide(L)' 'MSKVNINELEKKCIDMKKELAALKMQVMLGQDKDSAKVRKLRREIARAKTLIHMSRREELNNA' A
#
# COMPACT_ATOMS: atom_id res chain seq x y z
N MET A 1 -16.43 9.01 -12.97
CA MET A 1 -15.17 8.83 -12.22
C MET A 1 -14.68 7.42 -12.49
N SER A 2 -13.39 7.25 -12.80
CA SER A 2 -12.80 5.95 -13.17
C SER A 2 -13.13 4.90 -12.12
N LYS A 3 -13.74 3.79 -12.56
CA LYS A 3 -14.09 2.65 -11.71
C LYS A 3 -12.78 2.04 -11.21
N VAL A 4 -12.36 2.42 -10.00
CA VAL A 4 -11.11 1.93 -9.44
C VAL A 4 -11.28 0.43 -9.21
N ASN A 5 -10.54 -0.37 -9.98
CA ASN A 5 -10.62 -1.82 -9.88
C ASN A 5 -9.94 -2.26 -8.58
N ILE A 6 -10.67 -2.96 -7.70
CA ILE A 6 -10.13 -3.47 -6.43
C ILE A 6 -8.87 -4.31 -6.69
N ASN A 7 -8.85 -5.09 -7.77
CA ASN A 7 -7.69 -5.90 -8.15
C ASN A 7 -6.44 -5.05 -8.43
N GLU A 8 -6.61 -3.87 -9.03
CA GLU A 8 -5.49 -2.95 -9.27
C GLU A 8 -5.00 -2.31 -7.96
N LEU A 9 -5.91 -1.96 -7.05
CA LEU A 9 -5.54 -1.47 -5.72
C LEU A 9 -4.79 -2.52 -4.90
N GLU A 10 -5.23 -3.78 -4.96
CA GLU A 10 -4.56 -4.90 -4.30
C GLU A 10 -3.16 -5.13 -4.88
N LYS A 11 -3.03 -5.15 -6.22
CA LYS A 11 -1.74 -5.26 -6.88
C LYS A 11 -0.80 -4.14 -6.46
N LYS A 12 -1.28 -2.89 -6.47
CA LYS A 12 -0.50 -1.73 -6.04
C LYS A 12 -0.10 -1.82 -4.56
N CYS A 13 -0.97 -2.34 -3.69
CA CYS A 13 -0.69 -2.55 -2.27
C CYS A 13 0.40 -3.63 -2.08
N ILE A 14 0.41 -4.68 -2.88
CA ILE A 14 1.46 -5.70 -2.88
C ILE A 14 2.80 -5.10 -3.30
N ASP A 15 2.82 -4.31 -4.37
CA ASP A 15 4.05 -3.68 -4.86
C ASP A 15 4.64 -2.70 -3.84
N MET A 16 3.80 -1.87 -3.21
CA MET A 16 4.25 -1.00 -2.11
C MET A 16 4.82 -1.79 -0.92
N LYS A 17 4.27 -2.97 -0.58
CA LYS A 17 4.82 -3.82 0.49
C LYS A 17 6.19 -4.39 0.10
N LYS A 18 6.41 -4.76 -1.16
CA LYS A 18 7.71 -5.21 -1.67
C LYS A 18 8.75 -4.10 -1.59
N GLU A 19 8.39 -2.88 -2.03
CA GLU A 19 9.27 -1.71 -1.91
C GLU A 19 9.60 -1.41 -0.44
N LEU A 20 8.61 -1.52 0.46
CA LEU A 20 8.85 -1.35 1.90
C LEU A 20 9.81 -2.41 2.45
N ALA A 21 9.72 -3.66 1.98
CA ALA A 21 10.63 -4.73 2.38
C ALA A 21 12.05 -4.45 1.90
N ALA A 22 12.22 -4.04 0.63
CA ALA A 22 13.52 -3.65 0.08
C ALA A 22 14.15 -2.48 0.88
N LEU A 23 13.37 -1.43 1.16
CA LEU A 23 13.82 -0.31 1.99
C LEU A 23 14.20 -0.76 3.41
N LYS A 24 13.45 -1.69 4.01
CA LYS A 24 13.81 -2.28 5.32
C LYS A 24 15.10 -3.10 5.27
N MET A 25 15.38 -3.79 4.18
CA MET A 25 16.65 -4.52 4.02
C MET A 25 17.82 -3.54 3.90
N GLN A 26 17.68 -2.49 3.09
CA GLN A 26 18.65 -1.38 3.06
C GLN A 26 18.82 -0.75 4.45
N VAL A 27 17.72 -0.65 5.22
CA VAL A 27 17.78 -0.24 6.62
C VAL A 27 18.65 -1.18 7.45
N MET A 28 18.42 -2.48 7.34
CA MET A 28 19.19 -3.46 8.11
C MET A 28 20.68 -3.47 7.74
N LEU A 29 21.00 -3.23 6.47
CA LEU A 29 22.37 -3.22 5.94
C LEU A 29 23.16 -1.95 6.26
N GLY A 30 22.59 -1.00 7.02
CA GLY A 30 23.29 0.22 7.43
C GLY A 30 23.51 1.23 6.30
N GLN A 31 22.86 1.07 5.15
CA GLN A 31 22.94 2.04 4.04
C GLN A 31 22.23 3.34 4.42
N ASP A 32 22.61 4.47 3.80
CA ASP A 32 21.99 5.77 4.04
C ASP A 32 20.51 5.74 3.61
N LYS A 33 19.60 6.04 4.54
CA LYS A 33 18.17 5.82 4.34
C LYS A 33 17.42 7.11 4.22
N ASP A 34 16.59 7.18 3.18
CA ASP A 34 15.45 8.06 3.14
C ASP A 34 14.36 7.55 4.12
N SER A 35 14.59 7.78 5.42
CA SER A 35 13.64 7.43 6.49
C SER A 35 12.27 8.11 6.29
N ALA A 36 12.23 9.24 5.58
CA ALA A 36 11.00 9.90 5.19
C ALA A 36 10.23 9.10 4.15
N LYS A 37 10.92 8.50 3.16
CA LYS A 37 10.31 7.59 2.18
C LYS A 37 9.67 6.36 2.84
N VAL A 38 10.34 5.74 3.81
CA VAL A 38 9.75 4.61 4.58
C VAL A 38 8.46 5.02 5.29
N ARG A 39 8.46 6.18 5.96
CA ARG A 39 7.25 6.72 6.62
C ARG A 39 6.13 7.03 5.63
N LYS A 40 6.46 7.62 4.48
CA LYS A 40 5.49 7.92 3.41
C LYS A 40 4.86 6.64 2.87
N LEU A 41 5.68 5.63 2.55
CA LEU A 41 5.22 4.36 2.00
C LEU A 41 4.32 3.58 2.97
N ARG A 42 4.64 3.59 4.28
CA ARG A 42 3.75 3.02 5.32
C ARG A 42 2.36 3.67 5.33
N ARG A 43 2.29 5.00 5.20
CA ARG A 43 1.02 5.74 5.15
C ARG A 43 0.23 5.45 3.88
N GLU A 44 0.92 5.34 2.74
CA GLU A 44 0.28 4.97 1.46
C GLU A 44 -0.31 3.57 1.50
N ILE A 45 0.40 2.59 2.06
CA ILE A 45 -0.13 1.24 2.27
C ILE A 45 -1.37 1.26 3.16
N ALA A 46 -1.36 2.03 4.24
CA ALA A 46 -2.54 2.15 5.13
C ALA A 46 -3.76 2.72 4.38
N ARG A 47 -3.57 3.79 3.60
CA ARG A 47 -4.64 4.37 2.76
C ARG A 47 -5.17 3.39 1.73
N ALA A 48 -4.28 2.66 1.04
CA ALA A 48 -4.68 1.65 0.06
C ALA A 48 -5.53 0.55 0.70
N LYS A 49 -5.14 0.07 1.89
CA LYS A 49 -5.95 -0.90 2.65
C LYS A 49 -7.32 -0.37 3.03
N THR A 50 -7.41 0.89 3.47
CA THR A 50 -8.69 1.52 3.81
C THR A 50 -9.61 1.58 2.60
N LEU A 51 -9.09 2.00 1.44
CA LEU A 51 -9.88 2.04 0.20
C LEU A 51 -10.38 0.66 -0.21
N ILE A 52 -9.52 -0.37 -0.21
CA ILE A 52 -9.92 -1.74 -0.50
C ILE A 52 -11.03 -2.21 0.45
N HIS A 53 -10.87 -1.95 1.75
CA HIS A 53 -11.87 -2.32 2.76
C HIS A 53 -13.20 -1.60 2.54
N MET A 54 -13.18 -0.30 2.23
CA MET A 54 -14.38 0.47 1.92
C MET A 54 -15.09 -0.05 0.67
N SER A 55 -14.34 -0.25 -0.42
CA SER A 55 -14.91 -0.76 -1.68
C SER A 55 -15.52 -2.16 -1.50
N ARG A 56 -14.84 -3.05 -0.78
CA ARG A 56 -15.38 -4.39 -0.48
C ARG A 56 -16.62 -4.33 0.40
N ARG A 57 -16.69 -3.38 1.33
CA ARG A 57 -17.89 -3.16 2.16
C ARG A 57 -19.06 -2.64 1.33
N GLU A 58 -18.80 -1.74 0.37
CA GLU A 58 -19.83 -1.27 -0.57
C GLU A 58 -20.34 -2.41 -1.45
N GLU A 59 -19.47 -3.28 -1.95
CA GLU A 59 -19.88 -4.48 -2.70
C GLU A 59 -20.79 -5.40 -1.88
N LEU A 60 -20.48 -5.63 -0.60
CA LEU A 60 -21.29 -6.46 0.29
C LEU A 60 -22.65 -5.85 0.63
N ASN A 61 -22.73 -4.52 0.76
CA ASN A 61 -23.99 -3.83 1.06
C ASN A 61 -24.92 -3.73 -0.16
N ASN A 62 -24.36 -3.82 -1.36
CA ASN A 62 -25.09 -3.74 -2.63
C ASN A 62 -25.42 -5.12 -3.24
N ALA A 63 -25.06 -6.21 -2.55
CA ALA A 63 -25.35 -7.60 -2.91
C ALA A 63 -26.53 -8.13 -2.10
#